data_AF-A0A7C1UTG1-F1
#
_entry.id   AF-A0A7C1UTG1-F1
#
_cell.length_a   1.000
_cell.length_b   1.000
_cell.length_c   1.000
_cell.angle_alpha   90.00
_cell.angle_beta   90.00
_cell.angle_gamma   90.00
#
_symmetry.space_group_name_H-M   'P 1'
#
loop_
_entity.id
_entity.type
_entity.pdbx_description
1 polymer ?
#
loop_
_entity_poly.entity_id
_entity_poly.type
_entity_poly.pdbx_seq_one_letter_code
_entity_poly.pdbx_strand_id
1 'polypeptide(L)'
;MVTRKYRNKEYSFCCDGCAVMFDKTPETILNETKDLVVCPGCLAEKPIDQTVALNHKGETMYFCKCPYCMTVFKDNAEYYIKRLSGDTEFSGVFSDGHGCCA
;
A
#
# COMPACT_ATOMS: atom_id res chain seq x y z
N MET A 1 11.22 -9.40 6.59
CA MET A 1 10.62 -9.45 5.25
C MET A 1 11.14 -10.69 4.55
N VAL A 2 10.28 -11.44 3.86
CA VAL A 2 10.64 -12.68 3.16
C VAL A 2 10.02 -12.66 1.76
N THR A 3 10.66 -13.31 0.79
CA THR A 3 10.19 -13.34 -0.59
C THR A 3 9.79 -14.75 -1.05
N ARG A 4 8.86 -14.84 -2.00
CA ARG A 4 8.47 -16.07 -2.70
C ARG A 4 8.34 -15.80 -4.20
N LYS A 5 8.71 -16.79 -5.01
CA LYS A 5 8.52 -16.75 -6.46
C LYS A 5 7.32 -17.60 -6.85
N TYR A 6 6.41 -17.01 -7.62
CA TYR A 6 5.23 -17.70 -8.15
C TYR A 6 4.87 -17.15 -9.53
N ARG A 7 4.67 -18.02 -10.53
CA ARG A 7 4.35 -17.64 -11.94
C ARG A 7 5.28 -16.54 -12.51
N ASN A 8 6.59 -16.70 -12.33
CA ASN A 8 7.62 -15.75 -12.78
C ASN A 8 7.51 -14.34 -12.17
N LYS A 9 6.76 -14.17 -11.08
CA LYS A 9 6.70 -12.96 -10.28
C LYS A 9 7.30 -13.22 -8.90
N GLU A 10 7.89 -12.18 -8.31
CA GLU A 10 8.38 -12.20 -6.94
C GLU A 10 7.39 -11.45 -6.04
N TYR A 11 7.09 -12.05 -4.90
CA TYR A 11 6.15 -11.52 -3.90
C TYR A 11 6.88 -11.35 -2.57
N SER A 12 6.66 -10.22 -1.92
CA SER A 12 7.27 -9.88 -0.63
C SER A 12 6.23 -9.93 0.48
N PHE A 13 6.61 -10.50 1.63
CA PHE A 13 5.76 -10.67 2.80
C PHE A 13 6.43 -10.09 4.04
N CYS A 14 5.63 -9.57 4.97
CA CYS A 14 6.13 -8.98 6.21
C CYS A 14 6.81 -10.02 7.11
N CYS A 15 6.32 -11.26 7.14
CA CYS A 15 6.84 -12.34 7.96
C CYS A 15 6.69 -13.73 7.28
N ASP A 16 7.36 -14.74 7.82
CA ASP A 16 7.26 -16.12 7.35
C ASP A 16 5.84 -16.68 7.44
N GLY A 17 5.06 -16.30 8.46
CA GLY A 17 3.68 -16.74 8.60
C GLY A 17 2.82 -16.36 7.38
N CYS A 18 2.95 -15.12 6.90
CA CYS A 18 2.27 -14.66 5.69
C CYS A 18 2.74 -15.40 4.43
N ALA A 19 4.05 -15.64 4.30
CA ALA A 19 4.60 -16.38 3.16
C ALA A 19 4.11 -17.84 3.14
N VAL A 20 4.07 -18.50 4.31
CA VAL A 20 3.55 -19.88 4.43
C VAL A 20 2.06 -19.95 4.10
N MET A 21 1.27 -18.94 4.46
CA MET A 21 -0.14 -18.86 4.04
C MET A 21 -0.27 -18.73 2.52
N PHE A 22 0.55 -17.88 1.90
CA PHE A 22 0.59 -17.74 0.44
C PHE A 22 1.00 -19.06 -0.25
N ASP A 23 2.02 -19.75 0.26
CA ASP A 23 2.51 -21.01 -0.32
C ASP A 23 1.44 -22.11 -0.33
N LYS A 24 0.51 -22.11 0.64
CA LYS A 24 -0.59 -23.08 0.74
C LYS A 24 -1.69 -22.85 -0.30
N THR A 25 -2.07 -21.59 -0.53
CA THR A 25 -3.21 -21.22 -1.37
C THR A 25 -2.93 -19.96 -2.21
N PRO A 26 -1.93 -19.99 -3.11
CA PRO A 26 -1.48 -18.77 -3.80
C PRO A 26 -2.57 -18.19 -4.71
N GLU A 27 -3.29 -19.05 -5.44
CA GLU A 27 -4.36 -18.59 -6.35
C GLU A 27 -5.51 -17.89 -5.61
N THR A 28 -5.89 -18.38 -4.43
CA THR A 28 -6.94 -17.78 -3.62
C THR A 28 -6.53 -16.39 -3.16
N ILE A 29 -5.33 -16.27 -2.57
CA ILE A 29 -4.80 -14.98 -2.10
C ILE A 29 -4.65 -13.99 -3.26
N LEU A 30 -4.13 -14.44 -4.40
CA LEU A 30 -4.02 -13.60 -5.60
C LEU A 30 -5.39 -13.15 -6.11
N ASN A 31 -6.40 -14.02 -6.12
CA ASN A 31 -7.73 -13.66 -6.57
C ASN A 31 -8.46 -12.71 -5.60
N GLU A 32 -8.25 -12.87 -4.29
CA GLU A 32 -8.80 -11.99 -3.26
C GLU A 32 -8.18 -10.59 -3.28
N THR A 33 -6.91 -10.49 -3.67
CA THR A 33 -6.14 -9.23 -3.63
C THR A 33 -6.01 -8.53 -4.99
N LYS A 34 -6.42 -9.15 -6.10
CA LYS A 34 -6.17 -8.64 -7.47
C LYS A 34 -6.71 -7.23 -7.74
N ASP A 35 -7.81 -6.87 -7.08
CA ASP A 35 -8.50 -5.59 -7.27
C ASP A 35 -8.33 -4.66 -6.06
N LEU A 36 -7.43 -5.02 -5.13
CA LEU A 36 -7.09 -4.19 -3.99
C LEU A 36 -5.94 -3.24 -4.33
N VAL A 37 -6.07 -2.02 -3.86
CA VAL A 37 -5.05 -0.98 -3.91
C VAL A 37 -4.82 -0.42 -2.52
N VAL A 38 -3.59 0.02 -2.26
CA VAL A 38 -3.19 0.58 -0.97
C VAL A 38 -3.19 2.10 -1.07
N CYS A 39 -3.90 2.77 -0.18
CA CYS A 39 -3.89 4.23 -0.09
C CYS A 39 -2.48 4.74 0.32
N PRO A 40 -1.82 5.58 -0.49
CA PRO A 40 -0.49 6.10 -0.17
C PRO A 40 -0.43 6.94 1.10
N GLY A 41 -1.54 7.50 1.58
CA GLY A 41 -1.58 8.26 2.83
C GLY A 41 -1.58 7.34 4.05
N CYS A 42 -2.64 6.56 4.22
CA CYS A 42 -2.90 5.81 5.45
C CYS A 42 -2.63 4.30 5.38
N LEU A 43 -2.14 3.78 4.24
CA LEU A 43 -1.93 2.34 3.98
C LEU A 43 -3.19 1.47 4.04
N ALA A 44 -4.39 2.06 4.02
CA ALA A 44 -5.61 1.28 3.94
C ALA A 44 -5.73 0.57 2.59
N GLU A 45 -5.96 -0.74 2.63
CA GLU A 45 -6.34 -1.55 1.49
C GLU A 45 -7.82 -1.30 1.14
N LYS A 46 -8.09 -1.01 -0.13
CA LYS A 46 -9.44 -0.78 -0.64
C LYS A 46 -9.61 -1.39 -2.03
N PRO A 47 -10.80 -1.92 -2.36
CA PRO A 47 -11.17 -2.19 -3.74
C PRO A 47 -11.04 -0.93 -4.60
N ILE A 48 -10.57 -1.07 -5.84
CA ILE A 48 -10.36 0.06 -6.77
C ILE A 48 -11.63 0.93 -6.93
N ASP A 49 -12.81 0.32 -7.01
CA ASP A 49 -14.11 1.02 -7.13
C ASP A 49 -14.48 1.87 -5.88
N GLN A 50 -13.84 1.58 -4.75
CA GLN A 50 -13.96 2.33 -3.51
C GLN A 50 -12.87 3.39 -3.32
N THR A 51 -12.07 3.67 -4.35
CA THR A 51 -11.01 4.69 -4.29
C THR A 51 -11.28 5.91 -5.16
N VAL A 52 -10.41 6.92 -5.06
CA VAL A 52 -10.30 8.05 -5.98
C VAL A 52 -8.89 8.06 -6.57
N ALA A 53 -8.79 8.30 -7.87
CA ALA A 53 -7.52 8.32 -8.59
C ALA A 53 -6.91 9.74 -8.63
N LEU A 54 -5.59 9.82 -8.49
CA LEU A 54 -4.80 11.04 -8.65
C LEU A 54 -3.61 10.70 -9.57
N ASN A 55 -3.42 11.47 -10.64
CA ASN A 55 -2.21 11.34 -11.45
C ASN A 55 -1.05 12.11 -10.80
N HIS A 56 0.07 11.44 -10.59
CA HIS A 56 1.32 12.04 -10.11
C HIS A 56 2.47 11.59 -11.01
N LYS A 57 3.11 12.53 -11.71
CA LYS A 57 4.25 12.28 -12.62
C LYS A 57 3.98 11.19 -13.68
N GLY A 58 2.73 11.10 -14.16
CA GLY A 58 2.34 10.11 -15.17
C GLY A 58 1.86 8.78 -14.58
N GLU A 59 1.99 8.57 -13.28
CA GLU A 59 1.48 7.38 -12.57
C GLU A 59 0.11 7.65 -11.95
N THR A 60 -0.80 6.69 -12.04
CA THR A 60 -2.11 6.77 -11.38
C THR A 60 -2.02 6.18 -9.98
N MET A 61 -2.23 7.03 -8.98
CA MET A 61 -2.28 6.66 -7.57
C MET A 61 -3.73 6.59 -7.08
N TYR A 62 -4.05 5.61 -6.22
CA TYR A 62 -5.41 5.41 -5.70
C TYR A 62 -5.50 5.72 -4.20
N PHE A 63 -6.50 6.51 -3.79
CA PHE A 63 -6.69 6.94 -2.40
C PHE A 63 -8.03 6.49 -1.84
N CYS A 64 -8.09 6.25 -0.53
CA CYS A 64 -9.25 5.69 0.20
C CYS A 64 -10.47 6.62 0.34
N LYS A 65 -10.58 7.68 -0.48
CA LYS A 65 -11.60 8.76 -0.41
C LYS A 65 -11.53 9.67 0.82
N CYS A 66 -10.59 9.46 1.74
CA CYS A 66 -10.31 10.43 2.79
C CYS A 66 -9.66 11.70 2.21
N PRO A 67 -10.25 12.90 2.36
CA PRO A 67 -9.67 14.12 1.85
C PRO A 67 -8.26 14.39 2.40
N TYR A 68 -8.05 14.09 3.68
CA TYR A 68 -6.77 14.28 4.35
C TYR A 68 -5.62 13.54 3.66
N CYS A 69 -5.84 12.27 3.28
CA CYS A 69 -4.82 11.45 2.60
C CYS A 69 -4.34 12.07 1.28
N MET A 70 -5.24 12.71 0.52
CA MET A 70 -4.86 13.39 -0.73
C MET A 70 -4.15 14.72 -0.45
N THR A 71 -4.58 15.47 0.56
CA THR A 71 -3.94 16.74 0.95
C THR A 71 -2.50 16.51 1.36
N VAL A 72 -2.25 15.62 2.32
CA VAL A 72 -0.88 15.35 2.78
C VAL A 72 0.01 14.77 1.69
N PHE A 73 -0.55 13.95 0.79
CA PHE A 73 0.19 13.43 -0.35
C PHE A 73 0.57 14.54 -1.33
N LYS A 74 -0.29 15.53 -1.59
CA LYS A 74 0.05 16.67 -2.44
C LYS A 74 1.12 17.55 -1.82
N ASP A 75 1.08 17.72 -0.50
CA ASP A 75 2.04 18.55 0.23
C ASP A 75 3.44 17.91 0.28
N ASN A 76 3.52 16.58 0.38
CA ASN A 76 4.79 15.86 0.46
C ASN A 76 4.78 14.49 -0.26
N ALA A 77 4.53 14.50 -1.57
CA ALA A 77 4.40 13.28 -2.37
C ALA A 77 5.67 12.40 -2.31
N GLU A 78 6.85 13.03 -2.29
CA GLU A 78 8.12 12.32 -2.29
C GLU A 78 8.32 11.47 -1.04
N TYR A 79 7.96 11.99 0.15
CA TYR A 79 7.96 11.20 1.39
C TYR A 79 7.08 9.96 1.27
N TYR A 80 5.83 10.12 0.82
CA TYR A 80 4.91 8.99 0.72
C TYR A 80 5.36 7.96 -0.32
N ILE A 81 5.97 8.39 -1.42
CA ILE A 81 6.54 7.49 -2.44
C ILE A 81 7.73 6.72 -1.87
N LYS A 82 8.70 7.41 -1.24
CA LYS A 82 9.87 6.77 -0.62
C LYS A 82 9.49 5.79 0.48
N ARG A 83 8.43 6.10 1.22
CA ARG A 83 7.87 5.22 2.24
C ARG A 83 7.30 3.93 1.65
N LEU A 84 6.65 3.99 0.49
CA LEU A 84 6.12 2.82 -0.21
C LEU A 84 7.23 1.98 -0.85
N SER A 85 8.34 2.58 -1.29
CA SER A 85 9.51 1.84 -1.78
C SER A 85 10.33 1.20 -0.65
N GLY A 86 10.11 1.61 0.61
CA GLY A 86 10.88 1.15 1.76
C GLY A 86 12.19 1.90 1.98
N ASP A 87 12.37 3.07 1.34
CA ASP A 87 13.59 3.88 1.42
C ASP A 87 13.64 4.81 2.65
N THR A 88 12.59 4.82 3.49
CA THR A 88 12.51 5.65 4.69
C THR A 88 12.08 4.80 5.89
N GLU A 89 12.67 5.06 7.05
CA GLU A 89 12.12 4.54 8.31
C GLU A 89 10.71 5.11 8.52
N PHE A 90 9.77 4.21 8.79
CA PHE A 90 8.37 4.55 9.04
C PHE A 90 7.98 4.05 10.42
N SER A 91 7.81 4.98 11.35
CA SER A 91 7.47 4.73 12.75
C SER A 91 6.01 4.32 12.94
N GLY A 92 5.17 4.44 11.91
CA GLY A 92 3.76 4.04 11.91
C GLY A 92 2.82 5.17 11.47
N VAL A 93 1.60 4.80 11.08
CA VAL A 93 0.60 5.72 10.48
C VAL A 93 0.20 6.87 11.42
N PHE A 94 0.36 6.70 12.73
CA PHE A 94 -0.06 7.66 13.75
C PHE A 94 1.10 8.28 14.54
N SER A 95 2.33 8.00 14.15
CA SER A 95 3.50 8.24 15.00
C SER A 95 4.05 9.67 14.90
N ASP A 96 3.79 10.37 13.80
CA ASP A 96 4.42 11.67 13.49
C ASP A 96 3.40 12.83 13.34
N GLY A 97 2.26 12.77 14.03
CA GLY A 97 1.23 13.84 13.95
C GLY A 97 0.45 13.90 12.62
N HIS A 98 0.74 12.99 11.69
CA HIS A 98 -0.02 12.79 10.45
C HIS A 98 -1.23 11.85 10.63
N GLY A 99 -1.76 11.77 11.85
CA GLY A 99 -2.90 10.94 12.19
C GLY A 99 -4.18 11.48 11.58
N CYS A 100 -5.04 10.56 11.10
CA CYS A 100 -6.41 10.92 10.78
C CYS A 100 -7.12 11.27 12.10
N CYS A 101 -7.54 12.53 12.27
CA CYS A 101 -8.25 13.10 13.44
C CYS A 101 -7.40 13.66 14.61
N ALA A 102 -6.20 14.21 14.34
CA ALA A 102 -5.48 15.04 15.31
C ALA A 102 -6.14 16.42 15.52
#